data_AF-A0AAN6JM58-F1
#
_entry.id   AF-A0AAN6JM58-F1
#
_cell.length_a   1.000
_cell.length_b   1.000
_cell.length_c   1.000
_cell.angle_alpha   90.00
_cell.angle_beta   90.00
_cell.angle_gamma   90.00
#
_symmetry.space_group_name_H-M   'P 1'
#
loop_
_entity.id
_entity.type
_entity.pdbx_description
1 polymer ?
#
loop_
_entity_poly.entity_id
_entity_poly.type
_entity_poly.pdbx_seq_one_letter_code
_entity_poly.pdbx_strand_id
1 'polypeptide(L)'
;MSDPSDGMLLAPAASASAAAASTPMGSPSPSTDAESSSKRRPNPLVDLIETETAYVAELASIIKKVASAWSRHNFPPPELDTMFRNIEAVYRANRGFLKSLREIGPNPSSPKALGDLLMRWIDDLDGPYTRFCDNFFSNFDNWPAVQSNSKLPVLLAEISQPPADGSAPIFSDRKRQPDEAWTLDGLFSLPHVRLKYYKKLYARLLKSTQPGRSDHRLLVLANEKLDELLERSKSRITMSLLDETPAGASTDRGSGTSFPGTNETAE
;
A
#
# COMPACT_ATOMS: atom_id res chain seq x y z
N MET A 1 93.29 -9.84 0.44
CA MET A 1 93.52 -10.71 1.62
C MET A 1 93.27 -9.85 2.85
N SER A 2 92.22 -10.19 3.60
CA SER A 2 91.95 -9.99 5.05
C SER A 2 92.34 -8.66 5.71
N ASP A 3 91.56 -7.97 6.55
CA ASP A 3 90.48 -8.33 7.49
C ASP A 3 89.80 -7.00 7.99
N PRO A 4 88.89 -6.95 8.99
CA PRO A 4 87.70 -6.07 9.01
C PRO A 4 87.65 -5.16 10.29
N SER A 5 86.44 -4.78 10.72
CA SER A 5 86.04 -3.96 11.91
C SER A 5 85.83 -2.47 11.57
N ASP A 6 84.78 -1.76 11.99
CA ASP A 6 83.74 -2.03 12.98
C ASP A 6 82.59 -1.00 12.78
N GLY A 7 81.42 -1.31 13.32
CA GLY A 7 80.43 -0.31 13.73
C GLY A 7 79.19 -0.12 12.86
N MET A 8 78.11 -0.85 13.18
CA MET A 8 76.77 -0.24 13.22
C MET A 8 75.72 -1.09 13.96
N LEU A 9 74.96 -0.36 14.77
CA LEU A 9 73.55 -0.53 15.19
C LEU A 9 73.18 -1.51 16.31
N LEU A 10 72.59 -0.89 17.33
CA LEU A 10 71.81 -1.45 18.42
C LEU A 10 70.62 -2.28 17.91
N ALA A 11 70.49 -3.45 18.53
CA ALA A 11 69.39 -4.41 18.49
C ALA A 11 68.74 -4.46 19.90
N PRO A 12 67.86 -5.42 20.25
CA PRO A 12 66.57 -5.76 19.63
C PRO A 12 65.45 -6.07 20.68
N ALA A 13 64.37 -6.64 20.15
CA ALA A 13 63.17 -7.23 20.75
C ALA A 13 63.35 -8.34 21.80
N ALA A 14 62.29 -8.58 22.57
CA ALA A 14 61.78 -9.88 23.07
C ALA A 14 60.38 -9.62 23.68
N SER A 15 59.38 -10.52 23.70
CA SER A 15 59.48 -11.93 24.04
C SER A 15 58.27 -12.74 23.57
N ALA A 16 58.52 -14.02 23.31
CA ALA A 16 57.55 -15.06 22.98
C ALA A 16 57.18 -15.90 24.23
N SER A 17 56.11 -16.69 24.16
CA SER A 17 56.15 -18.18 24.22
C SER A 17 54.79 -18.80 24.61
N ALA A 18 54.66 -20.10 24.32
CA ALA A 18 53.44 -20.86 24.08
C ALA A 18 53.10 -21.95 25.15
N ALA A 19 51.83 -22.38 25.12
CA ALA A 19 51.18 -23.69 25.40
C ALA A 19 51.74 -24.71 26.44
N ALA A 20 50.85 -25.25 27.32
CA ALA A 20 50.34 -26.64 27.30
C ALA A 20 49.49 -27.07 28.54
N ALA A 21 48.32 -27.67 28.25
CA ALA A 21 47.56 -28.79 28.87
C ALA A 21 47.37 -29.00 30.40
N SER A 22 46.11 -29.13 30.87
CA SER A 22 45.49 -30.39 31.38
C SER A 22 44.05 -30.19 31.96
N THR A 23 43.13 -31.11 31.62
CA THR A 23 41.72 -31.32 32.08
C THR A 23 41.65 -32.08 33.44
N PRO A 24 40.57 -32.08 34.29
CA PRO A 24 39.21 -32.60 33.94
C PRO A 24 37.95 -32.10 34.74
N MET A 25 36.77 -32.48 34.19
CA MET A 25 35.43 -32.73 34.79
C MET A 25 34.58 -31.62 35.47
N GLY A 26 33.34 -31.45 34.99
CA GLY A 26 32.18 -30.97 35.79
C GLY A 26 31.09 -30.19 35.04
N SER A 27 30.04 -30.89 34.57
CA SER A 27 28.62 -30.57 34.24
C SER A 27 28.01 -29.13 34.26
N PRO A 28 26.83 -28.94 33.59
CA PRO A 28 26.48 -27.73 32.83
C PRO A 28 25.49 -26.78 33.51
N SER A 29 25.49 -25.51 33.10
CA SER A 29 24.32 -24.61 33.19
C SER A 29 24.41 -23.44 32.20
N PRO A 30 23.26 -22.88 31.79
CA PRO A 30 23.07 -22.29 30.48
C PRO A 30 23.26 -20.78 30.50
N SER A 31 24.25 -20.27 29.77
CA SER A 31 24.26 -18.88 29.34
C SER A 31 23.48 -18.78 28.03
N THR A 32 22.17 -18.56 28.18
CA THR A 32 21.33 -17.94 27.16
C THR A 32 21.82 -16.53 26.93
N ASP A 33 22.75 -16.33 25.99
CA ASP A 33 22.97 -15.01 25.41
C ASP A 33 22.31 -14.97 24.04
N ALA A 34 21.06 -14.52 24.14
CA ALA A 34 20.23 -13.87 23.14
C ALA A 34 20.93 -13.60 21.80
N GLU A 35 20.53 -14.42 20.83
CA GLU A 35 20.40 -14.06 19.42
C GLU A 35 19.80 -12.65 19.30
N SER A 36 20.67 -11.64 19.21
CA SER A 36 20.32 -10.36 18.59
C SER A 36 20.27 -10.59 17.08
N SER A 37 19.29 -11.39 16.65
CA SER A 37 18.83 -11.45 15.26
C SER A 37 18.16 -10.12 14.94
N SER A 38 18.98 -9.08 14.79
CA SER A 38 18.62 -7.89 14.05
C SER A 38 18.35 -8.33 12.62
N LYS A 39 17.11 -8.78 12.37
CA LYS A 39 16.58 -9.06 11.04
C LYS A 39 16.93 -7.84 10.20
N ARG A 40 17.95 -7.99 9.34
CA ARG A 40 18.49 -6.89 8.54
C ARG A 40 17.31 -6.26 7.82
N ARG A 41 16.97 -5.02 8.19
CA ARG A 41 15.86 -4.31 7.54
C ARG A 41 16.17 -4.31 6.04
N PRO A 42 15.26 -4.81 5.19
CA PRO A 42 15.51 -4.86 3.76
C PRO A 42 15.83 -3.45 3.26
N ASN A 43 16.70 -3.38 2.23
CA ASN A 43 17.03 -2.11 1.57
C ASN A 43 15.72 -1.37 1.26
N PRO A 44 15.53 -0.11 1.69
CA PRO A 44 14.26 0.60 1.55
C PRO A 44 13.80 0.73 0.09
N LEU A 45 14.74 0.78 -0.87
CA LEU A 45 14.40 0.78 -2.29
C LEU A 45 13.95 -0.60 -2.78
N VAL A 46 14.58 -1.67 -2.30
CA VAL A 46 14.14 -3.05 -2.59
C VAL A 46 12.74 -3.28 -2.04
N ASP A 47 12.49 -2.87 -0.79
CA ASP A 47 11.16 -2.95 -0.19
C ASP A 47 10.12 -2.11 -0.97
N LEU A 48 10.49 -0.91 -1.41
CA LEU A 48 9.61 -0.08 -2.24
C LEU A 48 9.25 -0.79 -3.56
N ILE A 49 10.24 -1.33 -4.29
CA ILE A 49 10.04 -2.03 -5.57
C ILE A 49 9.19 -3.29 -5.38
N GLU A 50 9.48 -4.07 -4.34
CA GLU A 50 8.78 -5.33 -4.05
C GLU A 50 7.32 -5.06 -3.67
N THR A 51 7.08 -4.15 -2.72
CA THR A 51 5.71 -3.80 -2.30
C THR A 51 4.92 -3.08 -3.39
N GLU A 52 5.58 -2.27 -4.25
CA GLU A 52 4.93 -1.66 -5.41
C GLU A 52 4.58 -2.70 -6.48
N THR A 53 5.43 -3.72 -6.66
CA THR A 53 5.14 -4.85 -7.56
C THR A 53 3.90 -5.61 -7.11
N ALA A 54 3.83 -5.95 -5.82
CA ALA A 54 2.66 -6.60 -5.24
C ALA A 54 1.41 -5.72 -5.37
N TYR A 55 1.53 -4.42 -5.05
CA TYR A 55 0.42 -3.47 -5.12
C TYR A 55 -0.18 -3.39 -6.53
N VAL A 56 0.67 -3.22 -7.55
CA VAL A 56 0.22 -3.17 -8.95
C VAL A 56 -0.42 -4.49 -9.39
N ALA A 57 0.04 -5.64 -8.88
CA ALA A 57 -0.55 -6.95 -9.16
C ALA A 57 -1.92 -7.14 -8.48
N GLU A 58 -2.06 -6.69 -7.23
CA GLU A 58 -3.34 -6.70 -6.50
C GLU A 58 -4.35 -5.80 -7.20
N LEU A 59 -3.98 -4.55 -7.54
CA LEU A 59 -4.84 -3.65 -8.32
C LEU A 59 -5.23 -4.26 -9.67
N ALA A 60 -4.28 -4.89 -10.38
CA ALA A 60 -4.56 -5.59 -11.62
C ALA A 60 -5.58 -6.72 -11.45
N SER A 61 -5.55 -7.42 -10.31
CA SER A 61 -6.50 -8.50 -10.01
C SER A 61 -7.90 -7.96 -9.77
N ILE A 62 -8.04 -6.78 -9.16
CA ILE A 62 -9.32 -6.10 -9.02
C ILE A 62 -9.92 -5.81 -10.41
N ILE A 63 -9.17 -5.17 -11.31
CA ILE A 63 -9.68 -4.76 -12.63
C ILE A 63 -9.86 -5.91 -13.63
N LYS A 64 -9.06 -6.98 -13.55
CA LYS A 64 -9.10 -8.08 -14.53
C LYS A 64 -9.89 -9.29 -14.06
N LYS A 65 -9.84 -9.60 -12.77
CA LYS A 65 -10.50 -10.79 -12.20
C LYS A 65 -11.80 -10.41 -11.50
N VAL A 66 -11.74 -9.54 -10.50
CA VAL A 66 -12.93 -9.22 -9.69
C VAL A 66 -14.00 -8.52 -10.53
N ALA A 67 -13.63 -7.53 -11.33
CA ALA A 67 -14.58 -6.84 -12.23
C ALA A 67 -15.25 -7.78 -13.25
N SER A 68 -14.63 -8.92 -13.58
CA SER A 68 -15.20 -9.92 -14.51
C SER A 68 -16.41 -10.69 -13.93
N ALA A 69 -16.71 -10.52 -12.63
CA ALA A 69 -17.94 -11.03 -12.05
C ALA A 69 -19.19 -10.38 -12.68
N TRP A 70 -19.05 -9.18 -13.24
CA TRP A 70 -20.11 -8.46 -13.94
C TRP A 70 -19.95 -8.55 -15.46
N SER A 71 -21.07 -8.39 -16.17
CA SER A 71 -21.13 -8.56 -17.63
C SER A 71 -22.11 -7.58 -18.26
N ARG A 72 -22.17 -7.55 -19.60
CA ARG A 72 -23.13 -6.73 -20.35
C ARG A 72 -24.62 -7.03 -20.05
N HIS A 73 -24.92 -8.15 -19.40
CA HIS A 73 -26.28 -8.54 -19.00
C HIS A 73 -26.50 -8.48 -17.48
N ASN A 74 -25.45 -8.18 -16.71
CA ASN A 74 -25.48 -8.04 -15.26
C ASN A 74 -24.46 -6.97 -14.87
N PHE A 75 -24.85 -5.70 -15.01
CA PHE A 75 -23.97 -4.57 -14.74
C PHE A 75 -23.69 -4.42 -13.25
N PRO A 76 -22.50 -3.95 -12.86
CA PRO A 76 -22.26 -3.58 -11.47
C PRO A 76 -23.15 -2.40 -11.08
N PRO A 77 -23.55 -2.28 -9.81
CA PRO A 77 -24.15 -1.06 -9.30
C PRO A 77 -23.26 0.17 -9.57
N PRO A 78 -23.82 1.38 -9.79
CA PRO A 78 -23.06 2.57 -10.18
C PRO A 78 -21.89 2.93 -9.25
N GLU A 79 -22.09 2.77 -7.95
CA GLU A 79 -21.09 3.05 -6.91
C GLU A 79 -19.92 2.06 -7.01
N LEU A 80 -20.24 0.79 -7.30
CA LEU A 80 -19.23 -0.24 -7.52
C LEU A 80 -18.47 -0.02 -8.84
N ASP A 81 -19.16 0.36 -9.93
CA ASP A 81 -18.52 0.73 -11.19
C ASP A 81 -17.56 1.91 -11.00
N THR A 82 -17.98 2.90 -10.21
CA THR A 82 -17.16 4.06 -9.85
C THR A 82 -15.89 3.63 -9.13
N MET A 83 -15.98 2.69 -8.19
CA MET A 83 -14.81 2.13 -7.51
C MET A 83 -13.86 1.43 -8.48
N PHE A 84 -14.35 0.59 -9.40
CA PHE A 84 -13.51 -0.05 -10.40
C PHE A 84 -12.77 0.96 -11.29
N ARG A 85 -13.45 2.02 -11.74
CA ARG A 85 -12.84 3.07 -12.56
C ARG A 85 -11.78 3.87 -11.80
N ASN A 86 -12.02 4.15 -10.52
CA ASN A 86 -11.04 4.86 -9.68
C ASN A 86 -9.81 4.00 -9.43
N ILE A 87 -9.99 2.71 -9.13
CA ILE A 87 -8.91 1.74 -9.01
C ILE A 87 -8.12 1.63 -10.32
N GLU A 88 -8.77 1.65 -11.47
CA GLU A 88 -8.07 1.61 -12.76
C GLU A 88 -7.20 2.85 -12.99
N ALA A 89 -7.68 4.04 -12.60
CA ALA A 89 -6.89 5.28 -12.68
C ALA A 89 -5.63 5.20 -11.78
N VAL A 90 -5.79 4.73 -10.54
CA VAL A 90 -4.68 4.49 -9.60
C VAL A 90 -3.70 3.46 -10.17
N TYR A 91 -4.21 2.34 -10.67
CA TYR A 91 -3.41 1.29 -11.31
C TYR A 91 -2.53 1.82 -12.44
N ARG A 92 -3.07 2.66 -13.33
CA ARG A 92 -2.31 3.21 -14.46
C ARG A 92 -1.15 4.08 -13.98
N ALA A 93 -1.38 4.96 -12.99
CA ALA A 93 -0.34 5.81 -12.41
C ALA A 93 0.76 4.97 -11.72
N ASN A 94 0.35 4.06 -10.83
CA ASN A 94 1.26 3.20 -10.07
C ASN A 94 2.05 2.24 -10.96
N ARG A 95 1.46 1.72 -12.03
CA ARG A 95 2.18 0.92 -13.03
C ARG A 95 3.28 1.72 -13.72
N GLY A 96 3.03 2.99 -14.03
CA GLY A 96 4.03 3.91 -14.57
C GLY A 96 5.18 4.15 -13.59
N PHE A 97 4.84 4.42 -12.33
CA PHE A 97 5.82 4.59 -11.26
C PHE A 97 6.69 3.34 -11.05
N LEU A 98 6.07 2.15 -10.99
CA LEU A 98 6.77 0.88 -10.88
C LEU A 98 7.75 0.64 -12.05
N LYS A 99 7.34 0.99 -13.27
CA LYS A 99 8.21 0.87 -14.45
C LYS A 99 9.48 1.70 -14.25
N SER A 100 9.34 2.97 -13.86
CA SER A 100 10.50 3.84 -13.58
C SER A 100 11.36 3.35 -12.41
N LEU A 101 10.75 2.82 -11.34
CA LEU A 101 11.51 2.21 -10.23
C LEU A 101 12.36 1.01 -10.69
N ARG A 102 11.82 0.17 -11.58
CA ARG A 102 12.54 -0.98 -12.14
C ARG A 102 13.67 -0.57 -13.09
N GLU A 103 13.48 0.49 -13.87
CA GLU A 103 14.52 1.06 -14.74
C GLU A 103 15.71 1.59 -13.94
N ILE A 104 15.46 2.19 -12.77
CA ILE A 104 16.50 2.63 -11.83
C ILE A 104 17.18 1.41 -11.17
N GLY A 105 16.40 0.38 -10.85
CA GLY A 105 16.87 -0.86 -10.23
C GLY A 105 17.16 -0.73 -8.72
N PRO A 106 17.47 -1.85 -8.05
CA PRO A 106 17.67 -1.88 -6.59
C PRO A 106 18.98 -1.23 -6.13
N ASN A 107 19.95 -1.06 -7.03
CA ASN A 107 21.27 -0.50 -6.78
C ASN A 107 21.56 0.63 -7.79
N PRO A 108 20.95 1.82 -7.61
CA PRO A 108 21.11 2.92 -8.55
C PRO A 108 22.57 3.40 -8.57
N SER A 109 23.12 3.63 -9.76
CA SER A 109 24.45 4.23 -9.93
C SER A 109 24.52 5.68 -9.44
N SER A 110 23.37 6.38 -9.37
CA SER A 110 23.25 7.72 -8.80
C SER A 110 21.93 7.88 -8.04
N PRO A 111 21.94 8.40 -6.80
CA PRO A 111 20.73 8.62 -6.01
C PRO A 111 19.84 9.74 -6.57
N LYS A 112 20.37 10.59 -7.48
CA LYS A 112 19.64 11.72 -8.05
C LYS A 112 18.41 11.28 -8.85
N ALA A 113 18.56 10.27 -9.71
CA ALA A 113 17.45 9.80 -10.54
C ALA A 113 16.27 9.29 -9.69
N LEU A 114 16.57 8.62 -8.57
CA LEU A 114 15.54 8.18 -7.62
C LEU A 114 14.90 9.37 -6.90
N GLY A 115 15.70 10.35 -6.47
CA GLY A 115 15.19 11.58 -5.86
C GLY A 115 14.23 12.33 -6.79
N ASP A 116 14.63 12.56 -8.03
CA ASP A 116 13.83 13.24 -9.05
C ASP A 116 12.54 12.46 -9.37
N LEU A 117 12.62 11.13 -9.46
CA LEU A 117 11.45 10.27 -9.64
C LEU A 117 10.46 10.40 -8.47
N LEU A 118 10.94 10.38 -7.23
CA LEU A 118 10.08 10.51 -6.05
C LEU A 118 9.44 11.90 -6.00
N MET A 119 10.19 12.97 -6.25
CA MET A 119 9.59 14.32 -6.26
C MET A 119 8.48 14.44 -7.31
N ARG A 120 8.69 13.91 -8.52
CA ARG A 120 7.68 13.89 -9.58
C ARG A 120 6.48 12.99 -9.25
N TRP A 121 6.71 11.87 -8.57
CA TRP A 121 5.66 10.90 -8.23
C TRP A 121 4.53 11.53 -7.40
N ILE A 122 4.87 12.46 -6.49
CA ILE A 122 3.87 13.18 -5.67
C ILE A 122 2.87 13.96 -6.51
N ASP A 123 3.32 14.54 -7.62
CA ASP A 123 2.44 15.28 -8.52
C ASP A 123 1.63 14.32 -9.40
N ASP A 124 2.26 13.24 -9.90
CA ASP A 124 1.58 12.23 -10.70
C ASP A 124 0.49 11.47 -9.93
N LEU A 125 0.68 11.23 -8.63
CA LEU A 125 -0.27 10.50 -7.81
C LEU A 125 -1.47 11.36 -7.37
N ASP A 126 -1.33 12.69 -7.35
CA ASP A 126 -2.31 13.60 -6.78
C ASP A 126 -3.70 13.46 -7.41
N GLY A 127 -3.79 13.59 -8.73
CA GLY A 127 -5.04 13.47 -9.48
C GLY A 127 -5.79 12.13 -9.27
N PRO A 128 -5.17 10.96 -9.55
CA PRO A 128 -5.84 9.68 -9.41
C PRO A 128 -6.22 9.36 -7.97
N TYR A 129 -5.37 9.69 -6.98
CA TYR A 129 -5.69 9.41 -5.57
C TYR A 129 -6.71 10.39 -5.00
N THR A 130 -6.70 11.67 -5.41
CA THR A 130 -7.76 12.64 -5.04
C THR A 130 -9.11 12.12 -5.51
N ARG A 131 -9.23 11.76 -6.80
CA ARG A 131 -10.48 11.24 -7.36
C ARG A 131 -10.93 9.96 -6.65
N PHE A 132 -10.00 9.07 -6.33
CA PHE A 132 -10.30 7.86 -5.58
C PHE A 132 -10.83 8.18 -4.16
N CYS A 133 -10.17 9.06 -3.42
CA CYS A 133 -10.58 9.42 -2.06
C CYS A 133 -11.92 10.16 -2.04
N ASP A 134 -12.15 11.06 -3.00
CA ASP A 134 -13.39 11.85 -3.09
C ASP A 134 -14.62 10.97 -3.42
N ASN A 135 -14.41 9.85 -4.11
CA ASN A 135 -15.45 8.92 -4.54
C ASN A 135 -15.26 7.52 -3.93
N PHE A 136 -14.72 7.46 -2.71
CA PHE A 136 -14.54 6.19 -2.01
C PHE A 136 -15.85 5.73 -1.38
N PHE A 137 -16.24 4.51 -1.69
CA PHE A 137 -17.35 3.81 -1.06
C PHE A 137 -16.83 2.59 -0.29
N SER A 138 -17.53 2.22 0.77
CA SER A 138 -17.22 1.05 1.60
C SER A 138 -18.48 0.23 1.85
N ASN A 139 -18.28 -0.93 2.46
CA ASN A 139 -19.33 -1.85 2.90
C ASN A 139 -20.00 -2.61 1.74
N PHE A 140 -19.25 -2.85 0.67
CA PHE A 140 -19.71 -3.68 -0.44
C PHE A 140 -19.85 -5.16 -0.02
N ASP A 141 -19.10 -5.59 0.99
CA ASP A 141 -19.16 -6.96 1.50
C ASP A 141 -20.51 -7.29 2.14
N ASN A 142 -21.25 -6.27 2.62
CA ASN A 142 -22.58 -6.44 3.22
C ASN A 142 -23.72 -5.94 2.31
N TRP A 143 -23.42 -5.44 1.12
CA TRP A 143 -24.44 -4.85 0.24
C TRP A 143 -25.18 -5.93 -0.57
N PRO A 144 -26.50 -6.14 -0.40
CA PRO A 144 -27.20 -7.27 -1.02
C PRO A 144 -27.13 -7.31 -2.55
N ALA A 145 -27.14 -6.15 -3.20
CA ALA A 145 -27.03 -6.04 -4.66
C ALA A 145 -25.69 -6.55 -5.21
N VAL A 146 -24.65 -6.51 -4.39
CA VAL A 146 -23.32 -7.05 -4.72
C VAL A 146 -23.23 -8.52 -4.36
N GLN A 147 -23.69 -8.89 -3.15
CA GLN A 147 -23.63 -10.25 -2.64
C GLN A 147 -24.53 -11.24 -3.40
N SER A 148 -25.55 -10.77 -4.11
CA SER A 148 -26.36 -11.62 -5.00
C SER A 148 -25.61 -12.14 -6.22
N ASN A 149 -24.41 -11.62 -6.53
CA ASN A 149 -23.60 -12.10 -7.65
C ASN A 149 -22.86 -13.40 -7.28
N SER A 150 -23.34 -14.53 -7.80
CA SER A 150 -22.77 -15.86 -7.53
C SER A 150 -21.32 -16.07 -8.01
N LYS A 151 -20.82 -15.24 -8.94
CA LYS A 151 -19.44 -15.34 -9.43
C LYS A 151 -18.43 -14.69 -8.49
N LEU A 152 -18.86 -13.67 -7.74
CA LEU A 152 -17.96 -12.85 -6.92
C LEU A 152 -17.24 -13.68 -5.84
N PRO A 153 -17.92 -14.52 -5.03
CA PRO A 153 -17.23 -15.31 -4.01
C PRO A 153 -16.19 -16.26 -4.58
N VAL A 154 -16.44 -16.85 -5.75
CA VAL A 154 -15.50 -17.77 -6.43
C VAL A 154 -14.24 -17.00 -6.84
N LEU A 155 -14.39 -15.84 -7.46
CA LEU A 155 -13.27 -15.01 -7.90
C LEU A 155 -12.46 -14.47 -6.73
N LEU A 156 -13.12 -14.08 -5.63
CA LEU A 156 -12.45 -13.66 -4.39
C LEU A 156 -11.67 -14.82 -3.75
N ALA A 157 -12.23 -16.03 -3.75
CA ALA A 157 -11.53 -17.21 -3.27
C ALA A 157 -10.30 -17.54 -4.13
N GLU A 158 -10.39 -17.43 -5.46
CA GLU A 158 -9.28 -17.68 -6.38
C GLU A 158 -8.11 -16.72 -6.19
N ILE A 159 -8.36 -15.42 -5.99
CA ILE A 159 -7.29 -14.44 -5.75
C ILE A 159 -6.69 -14.54 -4.34
N SER A 160 -7.40 -15.19 -3.41
CA SER A 160 -6.93 -15.43 -2.05
C SER A 160 -6.04 -16.67 -1.95
N GLN A 161 -6.01 -17.51 -2.99
CA GLN A 161 -5.14 -18.67 -3.01
C GLN A 161 -3.67 -18.25 -3.06
N PRO A 162 -2.79 -18.98 -2.36
CA PRO A 162 -1.35 -18.75 -2.46
C PRO A 162 -0.84 -19.04 -3.89
N PRO A 163 0.34 -18.51 -4.24
CA PRO A 163 1.00 -18.83 -5.51
C PRO A 163 1.12 -20.34 -5.76
N ALA A 164 0.85 -20.77 -6.99
CA ALA A 164 0.86 -22.18 -7.38
C ALA A 164 2.25 -22.84 -7.30
N ASP A 165 3.31 -22.03 -7.30
CA ASP A 165 4.70 -22.49 -7.17
C ASP A 165 5.11 -22.78 -5.71
N GLY A 166 4.19 -22.60 -4.75
CA GLY A 166 4.45 -22.81 -3.33
C GLY A 166 5.29 -21.70 -2.68
N SER A 167 5.59 -20.63 -3.40
CA SER A 167 6.28 -19.47 -2.84
C SER A 167 5.39 -18.73 -1.83
N ALA A 168 6.02 -18.08 -0.86
CA ALA A 168 5.29 -17.26 0.09
C ALA A 168 4.62 -16.08 -0.64
N PRO A 169 3.32 -15.82 -0.43
CA PRO A 169 2.65 -14.70 -1.06
C PRO A 169 3.28 -13.38 -0.62
N ILE A 170 3.54 -12.51 -1.59
CA ILE A 170 4.04 -11.15 -1.34
C ILE A 170 2.88 -10.19 -1.48
N PHE A 171 2.53 -9.51 -0.38
CA PHE A 171 1.49 -8.50 -0.34
C PHE A 171 2.07 -7.10 -0.33
N SER A 172 1.31 -6.13 -0.85
CA SER A 172 1.71 -4.72 -0.77
C SER A 172 1.72 -4.20 0.66
N ASP A 173 0.78 -4.67 1.49
CA ASP A 173 0.78 -4.44 2.93
C ASP A 173 1.50 -5.57 3.65
N ARG A 174 2.68 -5.26 4.20
CA ARG A 174 3.48 -6.19 5.01
C ARG A 174 2.79 -6.64 6.30
N LYS A 175 1.69 -5.99 6.70
CA LYS A 175 0.93 -6.34 7.90
C LYS A 175 -0.21 -7.33 7.64
N ARG A 176 -0.58 -7.54 6.37
CA ARG A 176 -1.66 -8.47 6.00
C ARG A 176 -1.29 -9.89 6.42
N GLN A 177 -2.25 -10.61 6.99
CA GLN A 177 -2.02 -12.01 7.33
C GLN A 177 -2.14 -12.88 6.05
N PRO A 178 -1.26 -13.88 5.84
CA PRO A 178 -1.32 -14.71 4.64
C PRO A 178 -2.57 -15.56 4.50
N ASP A 179 -3.19 -15.95 5.62
CA ASP A 179 -4.41 -16.76 5.71
C ASP A 179 -5.70 -15.94 5.61
N GLU A 180 -5.61 -14.62 5.67
CA GLU A 180 -6.75 -13.73 5.48
C GLU A 180 -7.23 -13.79 4.03
N ALA A 181 -8.51 -14.10 3.82
CA ALA A 181 -9.12 -14.08 2.49
C ALA A 181 -9.36 -12.64 2.02
N TRP A 182 -9.24 -12.39 0.73
CA TRP A 182 -9.63 -11.12 0.13
C TRP A 182 -11.13 -10.94 0.16
N THR A 183 -11.56 -9.81 0.69
CA THR A 183 -12.90 -9.28 0.54
C THR A 183 -12.89 -8.09 -0.42
N LEU A 184 -14.07 -7.66 -0.88
CA LEU A 184 -14.16 -6.54 -1.81
C LEU A 184 -13.76 -5.23 -1.14
N ASP A 185 -14.18 -5.01 0.11
CA ASP A 185 -13.76 -3.84 0.89
C ASP A 185 -12.27 -3.88 1.22
N GLY A 186 -11.72 -5.07 1.52
CA GLY A 186 -10.29 -5.25 1.75
C GLY A 186 -9.46 -4.85 0.52
N LEU A 187 -9.87 -5.28 -0.67
CA LEU A 187 -9.23 -4.92 -1.94
C LEU A 187 -9.36 -3.43 -2.25
N PHE A 188 -10.55 -2.86 -2.08
CA PHE A 188 -10.75 -1.44 -2.34
C PHE A 188 -10.07 -0.55 -1.30
N SER A 189 -9.72 -1.05 -0.12
CA SER A 189 -8.94 -0.30 0.87
C SER A 189 -7.46 -0.13 0.50
N LEU A 190 -6.95 -0.90 -0.47
CA LEU A 190 -5.53 -0.94 -0.82
C LEU A 190 -4.91 0.43 -1.14
N PRO A 191 -5.52 1.33 -1.92
CA PRO A 191 -4.96 2.67 -2.15
C PRO A 191 -4.81 3.50 -0.88
N HIS A 192 -5.72 3.36 0.10
CA HIS A 192 -5.56 4.02 1.41
C HIS A 192 -4.38 3.47 2.19
N VAL A 193 -4.19 2.16 2.17
CA VAL A 193 -3.02 1.51 2.79
C VAL A 193 -1.73 1.99 2.12
N ARG A 194 -1.74 2.10 0.78
CA ARG A 194 -0.60 2.59 0.01
C ARG A 194 -0.27 4.06 0.27
N LEU A 195 -1.27 4.94 0.39
CA LEU A 195 -1.06 6.34 0.80
C LEU A 195 -0.37 6.43 2.17
N LYS A 196 -0.77 5.61 3.15
CA LYS A 196 -0.10 5.54 4.46
C LYS A 196 1.35 5.07 4.33
N TYR A 197 1.64 4.14 3.40
CA TYR A 197 3.01 3.71 3.10
C TYR A 197 3.84 4.87 2.54
N TYR A 198 3.34 5.57 1.51
CA TYR A 198 4.03 6.73 0.95
C TYR A 198 4.24 7.81 2.00
N LYS A 199 3.23 8.14 2.82
CA LYS A 199 3.40 9.11 3.91
C LYS A 199 4.57 8.76 4.83
N LYS A 200 4.70 7.49 5.23
CA LYS A 200 5.84 7.02 6.04
C LYS A 200 7.17 7.07 5.30
N LEU A 201 7.18 6.85 3.98
CA LEU A 201 8.36 6.97 3.15
C LEU A 201 8.84 8.43 3.09
N TYR A 202 7.97 9.37 2.71
CA TYR A 202 8.29 10.80 2.60
C TYR A 202 8.62 11.44 3.95
N ALA A 203 7.95 11.02 5.04
CA ALA A 203 8.29 11.49 6.38
C ALA A 203 9.70 11.04 6.82
N ARG A 204 10.12 9.83 6.43
CA ARG A 204 11.49 9.34 6.69
C ARG A 204 12.52 10.12 5.88
N LEU A 205 12.23 10.39 4.59
CA LEU A 205 13.11 11.20 3.73
C LEU A 205 13.28 12.61 4.28
N LEU A 206 12.18 13.27 4.68
CA LEU A 206 12.22 14.60 5.28
C LEU A 206 13.09 14.64 6.55
N LYS A 207 12.94 13.65 7.45
CA LYS A 207 13.76 13.56 8.67
C LYS A 207 15.26 13.42 8.39
N SER A 208 15.64 12.85 7.25
CA SER A 208 17.04 12.69 6.85
C SER A 208 17.59 13.89 6.06
N THR A 209 16.75 14.85 5.71
CA THR A 209 17.14 16.04 4.91
C THR A 209 17.29 17.26 5.81
N GLN A 210 18.39 18.01 5.65
CA GLN A 210 18.63 19.22 6.43
C GLN A 210 17.73 20.38 5.98
N PRO A 211 17.15 21.16 6.93
CA PRO A 211 16.47 22.41 6.62
C PRO A 211 17.39 23.36 5.82
N GLY A 212 16.81 24.04 4.82
CA GLY A 212 17.54 24.98 3.96
C GLY A 212 18.05 24.37 2.64
N ARG A 213 17.99 23.05 2.46
CA ARG A 213 18.19 22.43 1.14
C ARG A 213 16.94 22.55 0.26
N SER A 214 17.13 22.56 -1.06
CA SER A 214 16.03 22.67 -2.03
C SER A 214 15.05 21.49 -1.96
N ASP A 215 15.55 20.29 -1.69
CA ASP A 215 14.75 19.08 -1.50
C ASP A 215 13.94 19.10 -0.20
N HIS A 216 14.41 19.79 0.85
CA HIS A 216 13.68 19.91 2.12
C HIS A 216 12.29 20.52 1.92
N ARG A 217 12.21 21.66 1.21
CA ARG A 217 10.92 22.32 0.95
C ARG A 217 9.98 21.44 0.15
N LEU A 218 10.49 20.74 -0.87
CA LEU A 218 9.70 19.81 -1.68
C LEU A 218 9.17 18.64 -0.84
N LEU A 219 9.99 18.10 0.07
CA LEU A 219 9.60 17.02 0.97
C LEU A 219 8.55 17.46 2.00
N VAL A 220 8.58 18.72 2.46
CA VAL A 220 7.52 19.29 3.31
C VAL A 220 6.20 19.32 2.54
N LEU A 221 6.19 19.93 1.35
CA LEU A 221 4.98 20.03 0.52
C LEU A 221 4.42 18.64 0.13
N ALA A 222 5.30 17.69 -0.17
CA ALA A 222 4.91 16.30 -0.43
C ALA A 222 4.23 15.65 0.78
N ASN A 223 4.74 15.90 1.98
CA ASN A 223 4.16 15.38 3.22
C ASN A 223 2.79 16.00 3.51
N GLU A 224 2.62 17.30 3.26
CA GLU A 224 1.35 18.02 3.43
C GLU A 224 0.30 17.50 2.46
N LYS A 225 0.64 17.33 1.18
CA LYS A 225 -0.25 16.76 0.17
C LYS A 225 -0.72 15.34 0.52
N LEU A 226 0.19 14.50 1.02
CA LEU A 226 -0.17 13.15 1.49
C LEU A 226 -1.07 13.18 2.74
N ASP A 227 -0.89 14.16 3.63
CA ASP A 227 -1.77 14.33 4.79
C ASP A 227 -3.18 14.77 4.36
N GLU A 228 -3.29 15.69 3.39
CA GLU A 228 -4.58 16.11 2.83
C GLU A 228 -5.35 14.93 2.21
N LEU A 229 -4.68 14.13 1.36
CA LEU A 229 -5.28 12.93 0.77
C LEU A 229 -5.75 11.93 1.82
N LEU A 230 -4.96 11.70 2.87
CA LEU A 230 -5.32 10.81 3.96
C LEU A 230 -6.49 11.33 4.79
N GLU A 231 -6.65 12.65 4.93
CA GLU A 231 -7.76 13.24 5.66
C GLU A 231 -9.07 13.19 4.86
N ARG A 232 -9.00 13.44 3.56
CA ARG A 232 -10.13 13.24 2.62
C ARG A 232 -10.65 11.80 2.68
N SER A 233 -9.73 10.84 2.67
CA SER A 233 -10.02 9.42 2.80
C SER A 233 -10.82 9.08 4.08
N LYS A 234 -10.40 9.60 5.24
CA LYS A 234 -11.08 9.31 6.53
C LYS A 234 -12.50 9.86 6.57
N SER A 235 -12.70 11.09 6.10
CA SER A 235 -13.99 11.78 6.16
C SER A 235 -15.09 11.03 5.40
N ARG A 236 -14.72 10.26 4.37
CA ARG A 236 -15.66 9.49 3.55
C ARG A 236 -15.83 8.04 3.97
N ILE A 237 -14.85 7.42 4.63
CA ILE A 237 -15.02 6.09 5.23
C ILE A 237 -16.21 6.07 6.22
N THR A 238 -16.49 7.21 6.87
CA THR A 238 -17.64 7.38 7.77
C THR A 238 -18.99 7.39 7.03
N MET A 239 -19.05 7.72 5.73
CA MET A 239 -20.27 7.67 4.92
C MET A 239 -20.35 6.32 4.18
N SER A 240 -21.05 5.35 4.78
CA SER A 240 -21.23 4.01 4.21
C SER A 240 -22.45 3.95 3.29
N LEU A 241 -22.45 3.04 2.31
CA LEU A 241 -23.60 2.80 1.42
C LEU A 241 -24.92 2.42 2.16
N LEU A 242 -24.83 1.99 3.42
CA LEU A 242 -26.01 1.69 4.24
C LEU A 242 -26.55 2.91 5.01
N ASP A 243 -25.85 4.04 5.01
CA ASP A 243 -26.27 5.26 5.71
C ASP A 243 -27.26 6.09 4.87
N GLU A 244 -27.29 5.87 3.55
CA GLU A 244 -28.31 6.43 2.65
C GLU A 244 -29.59 5.56 2.71
N THR A 245 -30.31 5.69 3.82
CA THR A 245 -31.73 5.34 3.85
C THR A 245 -32.45 6.31 2.90
N PRO A 246 -33.22 5.86 1.90
CA PRO A 246 -33.85 6.78 0.97
C PRO A 246 -34.83 7.67 1.72
N ALA A 247 -34.48 8.94 1.87
CA ALA A 247 -35.39 9.97 2.31
C ALA A 247 -36.54 10.08 1.30
N GLY A 248 -37.70 9.53 1.67
CA GLY A 248 -38.99 9.99 1.19
C GLY A 248 -39.39 9.54 -0.20
N ALA A 249 -39.80 8.27 -0.33
CA ALA A 249 -40.95 7.96 -1.18
C ALA A 249 -42.22 8.55 -0.52
N SER A 250 -42.39 9.87 -0.59
CA SER A 250 -43.68 10.52 -0.28
C SER A 250 -44.57 10.43 -1.50
N THR A 251 -45.29 9.31 -1.61
CA THR A 251 -46.62 9.28 -2.21
C THR A 251 -47.50 10.28 -1.49
N ASP A 252 -47.67 11.48 -2.06
CA ASP A 252 -48.83 12.31 -1.73
C ASP A 252 -49.92 12.07 -2.78
N ARG A 253 -50.76 11.10 -2.46
CA ARG A 253 -52.07 10.88 -3.07
C ARG A 253 -53.05 11.75 -2.27
N GLY A 254 -53.09 13.03 -2.57
CA GLY A 254 -54.05 13.99 -2.02
C GLY A 254 -55.24 14.18 -2.97
N SER A 255 -56.31 13.42 -2.74
CA SER A 255 -57.66 13.70 -3.24
C SER A 255 -58.10 15.12 -2.88
N GLY A 256 -58.73 15.83 -3.82
CA GLY A 256 -59.58 16.97 -3.47
C GLY A 256 -59.73 18.03 -4.55
N THR A 257 -60.58 17.81 -5.54
CA THR A 257 -61.34 18.92 -6.12
C THR A 257 -62.82 18.53 -6.20
N SER A 258 -63.57 19.07 -5.25
CA SER A 258 -65.01 19.00 -5.14
C SER A 258 -65.66 19.79 -6.28
N PHE A 259 -66.62 19.17 -6.96
CA PHE A 259 -67.65 19.86 -7.74
C PHE A 259 -68.61 20.60 -6.80
N PRO A 260 -69.00 21.86 -7.09
CA PRO A 260 -70.25 22.42 -6.61
C PRO A 260 -71.27 22.40 -7.76
N GLY A 261 -72.38 21.69 -7.54
CA GLY A 261 -73.57 21.79 -8.37
C GLY A 261 -74.53 22.84 -7.83
N THR A 262 -75.15 23.58 -8.75
CA THR A 262 -76.52 24.17 -8.74
C THR A 262 -76.70 24.72 -10.18
N ASN A 263 -77.80 24.51 -10.92
CA ASN A 263 -79.17 24.82 -10.54
C ASN A 263 -80.20 24.25 -11.56
N GLU A 264 -81.40 23.91 -11.06
CA GLU A 264 -82.77 24.11 -11.63
C GLU A 264 -83.14 23.64 -13.07
N THR A 265 -83.97 22.59 -13.19
CA THR A 265 -85.44 22.58 -13.52
C THR A 265 -85.78 23.02 -14.96
N ALA A 266 -86.13 22.09 -15.84
CA ALA A 266 -87.50 21.63 -16.15
C ALA A 266 -88.38 22.68 -16.87
N GLU A 267 -88.34 22.71 -18.21
CA GLU A 267 -89.44 22.41 -19.15
C GLU A 267 -88.92 22.45 -20.60
#